data_AF-A0A2R6G7Z0-F1
#
_entry.id   AF-A0A2R6G7Z0-F1
#
_cell.length_a   1.000
_cell.length_b   1.000
_cell.length_c   1.000
_cell.angle_alpha   90.00
_cell.angle_beta   90.00
_cell.angle_gamma   90.00
#
_symmetry.space_group_name_H-M   'P 1'
#
loop_
_entity.id
_entity.type
_entity.pdbx_description
1 polymer ?
#
loop_
_entity_poly.entity_id
_entity_poly.type
_entity_poly.pdbx_seq_one_letter_code
_entity_poly.pdbx_strand_id
1 'polypeptide(L)'
;MLRADSRRRALRFLLEDPNAVSVSELADRIRAPDAGSRIRSDERTDSRLDRRIGLLHNHLPLLEGMGLIEFDRRSRTVVPTAAASALTPLLAAIRAFERHGGTD
;
A
#
# COMPACT_ATOMS: atom_id res chain seq x y z
N MET A 1 -7.28 11.77 4.88
CA MET A 1 -7.59 10.32 4.93
C MET A 1 -7.10 9.66 3.66
N LEU A 2 -6.02 8.86 3.74
CA LEU A 2 -5.59 8.04 2.60
C LEU A 2 -6.63 6.94 2.36
N ARG A 3 -7.05 6.80 1.10
CA ARG A 3 -8.23 6.04 0.66
C ARG A 3 -7.99 4.52 0.72
N ALA A 4 -9.04 3.71 0.56
CA ALA A 4 -8.95 2.25 0.46
C ALA A 4 -7.93 1.76 -0.59
N ASP A 5 -7.71 2.57 -1.62
CA ASP A 5 -6.69 2.40 -2.66
C ASP A 5 -5.26 2.29 -2.10
N SER A 6 -4.89 3.07 -1.08
CA SER A 6 -3.55 3.02 -0.49
C SER A 6 -3.28 1.70 0.25
N ARG A 7 -4.29 1.12 0.89
CA ARG A 7 -4.18 -0.21 1.52
C ARG A 7 -4.01 -1.30 0.47
N ARG A 8 -4.73 -1.20 -0.65
CA ARG A 8 -4.63 -2.16 -1.76
C ARG A 8 -3.23 -2.13 -2.39
N ARG A 9 -2.67 -0.94 -2.62
CA ARG A 9 -1.29 -0.79 -3.11
C ARG A 9 -0.27 -1.36 -2.14
N ALA A 10 -0.43 -1.08 -0.84
CA ALA A 10 0.46 -1.58 0.19
C ALA A 10 0.48 -3.12 0.21
N LEU A 11 -0.70 -3.75 0.24
CA LEU A 11 -0.81 -5.21 0.20
C LEU A 11 -0.25 -5.80 -1.08
N ARG A 12 -0.51 -5.18 -2.25
CA ARG A 12 0.06 -5.64 -3.52
C ARG A 12 1.59 -5.64 -3.46
N PHE A 13 2.19 -4.56 -2.99
CA PHE A 13 3.64 -4.44 -2.92
C PHE A 13 4.25 -5.50 -1.99
N LEU A 14 3.65 -5.70 -0.82
CA LEU A 14 4.09 -6.73 0.12
C LEU A 14 3.94 -8.15 -0.46
N LEU A 15 2.97 -8.38 -1.34
CA LEU A 15 2.80 -9.69 -1.99
C LEU A 15 3.72 -9.91 -3.19
N GLU A 16 4.18 -8.85 -3.84
CA GLU A 16 5.18 -8.91 -4.91
C GLU A 16 6.59 -9.16 -4.35
N ASP A 17 6.88 -8.65 -3.15
CA ASP A 17 8.13 -8.89 -2.42
C ASP A 17 7.82 -9.35 -0.98
N PRO A 18 7.84 -10.66 -0.71
CA PRO A 18 7.47 -11.22 0.60
C PRO A 18 8.50 -10.96 1.70
N ASN A 19 9.58 -10.23 1.41
CA ASN A 19 10.57 -9.85 2.41
C ASN A 19 10.06 -8.71 3.31
N ALA A 20 10.76 -8.50 4.44
CA ALA A 20 10.45 -7.40 5.35
C ALA A 20 10.72 -6.04 4.69
N VAL A 21 9.67 -5.24 4.54
CA VAL A 21 9.72 -3.92 3.91
C VAL A 21 9.63 -2.83 4.98
N SER A 22 10.44 -1.78 4.86
CA SER A 22 10.35 -0.63 5.78
C SER A 22 9.11 0.23 5.53
N VAL A 23 8.51 0.78 6.59
CA VAL A 23 7.37 1.73 6.45
C VAL A 23 7.73 2.94 5.58
N SER A 24 8.99 3.38 5.59
CA SER A 24 9.48 4.46 4.74
C SER A 24 9.35 4.09 3.25
N GLU A 25 9.80 2.90 2.90
CA GLU A 25 9.76 2.39 1.53
C GLU A 25 8.33 2.16 1.06
N LEU A 26 7.47 1.64 1.95
CA LEU A 26 6.06 1.45 1.66
C LEU A 26 5.35 2.79 1.38
N ALA A 27 5.65 3.84 2.16
CA ALA A 27 5.12 5.19 1.95
C ALA A 27 5.54 5.78 0.58
N ASP A 28 6.78 5.52 0.18
CA ASP A 28 7.33 5.97 -1.09
C ASP A 28 6.71 5.20 -2.26
N ARG A 29 6.47 3.89 -2.12
CA ARG A 29 5.83 3.06 -3.14
C ARG A 29 4.38 3.47 -3.39
N ILE A 30 3.62 3.78 -2.34
CA ILE A 30 2.23 4.24 -2.46
C ILE A 30 2.14 5.58 -3.20
N ARG A 31 3.24 6.37 -3.25
CA ARG A 31 3.32 7.59 -4.04
C ARG A 31 3.24 7.34 -5.54
N ALA A 32 3.73 6.19 -6.01
CA ALA A 32 3.95 5.97 -7.43
C ALA A 32 2.60 6.19 -8.15
N PRO A 33 2.51 7.23 -8.99
CA PRO A 33 1.28 7.50 -9.71
C PRO A 33 1.00 6.29 -10.59
N ASP A 34 -0.27 5.86 -10.63
CA ASP A 34 -0.69 5.03 -11.76
C ASP A 34 -0.44 5.83 -13.02
N ALA A 35 -0.10 5.17 -14.13
CA ALA A 35 0.43 5.78 -15.36
C ALA A 35 -0.46 6.86 -16.04
N GLY A 36 -1.51 7.38 -15.39
CA GLY A 36 -2.32 8.53 -15.79
C GLY A 36 -2.48 9.65 -14.74
N SER A 37 -1.99 9.52 -13.50
CA SER A 37 -2.21 10.52 -12.44
C SER A 37 -1.07 11.55 -12.37
N ARG A 38 -1.23 12.70 -13.05
CA ARG A 38 -0.32 13.84 -12.95
C ARG A 38 -0.47 14.53 -11.59
N ILE A 39 0.22 14.03 -10.55
CA ILE A 39 0.31 14.74 -9.28
C ILE A 39 1.22 15.96 -9.47
N ARG A 40 0.71 17.15 -9.12
CA ARG A 40 1.45 18.42 -9.22
C ARG A 40 2.64 18.42 -8.27
N SER A 41 3.69 19.10 -8.71
CA SER A 41 5.05 19.03 -8.17
C SER A 41 5.26 19.78 -6.84
N ASP A 42 4.24 20.40 -6.26
CA ASP A 42 4.33 21.31 -5.10
C ASP A 42 3.90 20.66 -3.76
N GLU A 43 3.08 19.61 -3.73
CA GLU A 43 2.68 18.89 -2.50
C GLU A 43 3.75 17.91 -1.94
N ARG A 44 5.02 18.01 -2.37
CA ARG A 44 5.95 16.87 -2.32
C ARG A 44 6.56 16.50 -0.96
N THR A 45 6.65 17.42 -0.01
CA THR A 45 7.36 17.17 1.27
C THR A 45 6.39 16.94 2.42
N ASP A 46 5.39 17.80 2.58
CA ASP A 46 4.35 17.66 3.61
C ASP A 46 3.58 16.33 3.44
N SER A 47 3.31 15.95 2.19
CA SER A 47 2.63 14.70 1.89
C SER A 47 3.39 13.43 2.31
N ARG A 48 4.72 13.43 2.39
CA ARG A 48 5.47 12.20 2.77
C ARG A 48 5.31 11.90 4.24
N LEU A 49 5.45 12.91 5.10
CA LEU A 49 5.28 12.77 6.54
C LEU A 49 3.83 12.34 6.85
N ASP A 50 2.85 13.03 6.27
CA ASP A 50 1.43 12.72 6.44
C ASP A 50 1.06 11.31 5.99
N ARG A 51 1.64 10.83 4.89
CA ARG A 51 1.41 9.45 4.43
C ARG A 51 2.05 8.43 5.35
N ARG A 52 3.25 8.70 5.85
CA ARG A 52 3.90 7.84 6.82
C ARG A 52 3.08 7.75 8.11
N ILE A 53 2.57 8.88 8.59
CA ILE A 53 1.66 8.96 9.74
C ILE A 53 0.38 8.17 9.43
N GLY A 54 -0.25 8.38 8.28
CA GLY A 54 -1.44 7.65 7.87
C GLY A 54 -1.22 6.13 7.78
N LEU A 55 -0.09 5.69 7.23
CA LEU A 55 0.28 4.27 7.22
C LEU A 55 0.43 3.73 8.64
N LEU A 56 1.23 4.40 9.47
CA LEU A 56 1.59 3.93 10.80
C LEU A 56 0.41 3.88 11.77
N HIS A 57 -0.49 4.86 11.67
CA HIS A 57 -1.57 5.05 12.65
C HIS A 57 -2.94 4.57 12.18
N ASN A 58 -3.15 4.37 10.88
CA ASN A 58 -4.43 3.93 10.34
C ASN A 58 -4.30 2.60 9.60
N HIS A 59 -3.49 2.54 8.56
CA HIS A 59 -3.53 1.40 7.64
C HIS A 59 -2.84 0.15 8.18
N LEU A 60 -1.63 0.27 8.71
CA LEU A 60 -0.90 -0.88 9.24
C LEU A 60 -1.63 -1.51 10.44
N PRO A 61 -2.13 -0.75 11.44
CA PRO A 61 -2.91 -1.34 12.53
C PRO A 61 -4.18 -2.06 12.07
N LEU A 62 -4.86 -1.55 11.03
CA LEU A 62 -6.04 -2.21 10.47
C LEU A 62 -5.67 -3.51 9.74
N LEU A 63 -4.61 -3.50 8.93
CA LEU A 63 -4.14 -4.68 8.21
C LEU A 63 -3.62 -5.76 9.17
N GLU A 64 -2.92 -5.35 10.23
CA GLU A 64 -2.46 -6.20 11.32
C GLU A 64 -3.65 -6.78 12.11
N GLY A 65 -4.66 -5.97 12.43
CA GLY A 65 -5.88 -6.42 13.09
C GLY A 65 -6.72 -7.40 12.26
N MET A 66 -6.57 -7.40 10.93
CA MET A 66 -7.16 -8.40 10.03
C MET A 66 -6.25 -9.64 9.81
N GLY A 67 -5.07 -9.66 10.43
CA GLY A 67 -4.10 -10.76 10.30
C GLY A 67 -3.43 -10.84 8.92
N LEU A 68 -3.48 -9.77 8.11
CA LEU A 68 -2.92 -9.74 6.75
C LEU A 68 -1.42 -9.40 6.73
N ILE A 69 -0.94 -8.71 7.76
CA ILE A 69 0.46 -8.34 7.91
C ILE A 69 0.90 -8.56 9.35
N GLU A 70 2.21 -8.70 9.53
CA GLU A 70 2.89 -8.52 10.80
C GLU A 70 3.68 -7.22 10.76
N PHE A 71 3.49 -6.35 11.76
CA PHE A 71 4.18 -5.08 11.83
C PHE A 71 5.11 -5.01 13.05
N ASP A 72 6.43 -5.05 12.80
CA ASP A 72 7.42 -4.81 13.85
C ASP A 72 7.60 -3.31 14.06
N ARG A 73 7.04 -2.81 15.17
CA ARG A 73 7.14 -1.40 15.58
C ARG A 73 8.56 -0.96 15.92
N ARG A 74 9.41 -1.88 16.39
CA ARG A 74 10.79 -1.59 16.80
C ARG A 74 11.67 -1.35 15.58
N SER A 75 11.62 -2.24 14.59
CA SER A 75 12.37 -2.09 13.33
C SER A 75 11.63 -1.25 12.28
N ARG A 76 10.34 -0.97 12.48
CA ARG A 76 9.43 -0.32 11.52
C ARG A 76 9.40 -1.06 10.18
N THR A 77 9.31 -2.38 10.25
CA THR A 77 9.21 -3.26 9.10
C THR A 77 7.88 -4.00 9.07
N VAL A 78 7.41 -4.31 7.88
CA VAL A 78 6.14 -4.98 7.62
C VAL A 78 6.41 -6.22 6.78
N VAL A 79 5.78 -7.34 7.17
CA VAL A 79 5.84 -8.61 6.44
C VAL A 79 4.41 -9.06 6.13
N PRO A 80 4.10 -9.53 4.91
CA PRO A 80 2.81 -10.15 4.62
C PRO A 80 2.67 -11.49 5.34
N THR A 81 1.46 -11.81 5.78
CA THR A 81 1.13 -13.16 6.29
C THR A 81 0.63 -14.06 5.16
N ALA A 82 0.49 -15.35 5.44
CA ALA A 82 -0.16 -16.30 4.53
C ALA A 82 -1.62 -15.89 4.18
N ALA A 83 -2.31 -15.20 5.09
CA ALA A 83 -3.66 -14.70 4.85
C ALA A 83 -3.68 -13.61 3.77
N ALA A 84 -2.65 -12.77 3.68
CA ALA A 84 -2.52 -11.83 2.58
C ALA A 84 -2.32 -12.54 1.24
N SER A 85 -1.56 -13.63 1.20
CA SER A 85 -1.33 -14.38 -0.05
C SER A 85 -2.62 -14.93 -0.65
N ALA A 86 -3.61 -15.27 0.16
CA ALA A 86 -4.93 -15.69 -0.30
C ALA A 86 -5.69 -14.60 -1.08
N LEU A 87 -5.34 -13.32 -0.88
CA LEU A 87 -5.94 -12.19 -1.60
C LEU A 87 -5.30 -11.92 -2.97
N THR A 88 -4.20 -12.59 -3.30
CA THR A 88 -3.48 -12.41 -4.58
C THR A 88 -4.39 -12.49 -5.81
N PRO A 89 -5.28 -13.49 -5.96
CA PRO A 89 -6.17 -13.59 -7.12
C PRO A 89 -7.15 -12.41 -7.22
N LEU A 90 -7.69 -11.97 -6.07
CA LEU A 90 -8.61 -10.84 -6.00
C LEU A 90 -7.92 -9.53 -6.41
N LEU A 91 -6.69 -9.30 -5.91
CA LEU A 91 -5.89 -8.14 -6.25
C LEU A 91 -5.51 -8.11 -7.73
N ALA A 92 -5.18 -9.27 -8.32
CA ALA A 92 -4.92 -9.41 -9.75
C ALA A 92 -6.16 -9.10 -10.60
N ALA A 93 -7.33 -9.60 -10.19
CA ALA A 93 -8.60 -9.36 -10.87
C ALA A 93 -8.96 -7.87 -10.88
N ILE A 94 -8.86 -7.19 -9.74
CA ILE A 94 -9.12 -5.75 -9.64
C ILE A 94 -8.23 -4.95 -10.61
N ARG A 95 -6.93 -5.29 -10.68
CA ARG A 95 -6.01 -4.66 -11.64
C ARG A 95 -6.43 -4.92 -13.09
N ALA A 96 -6.95 -6.12 -13.39
CA ALA A 96 -7.43 -6.44 -14.73
C ALA A 96 -8.64 -5.56 -15.10
N PHE A 97 -9.59 -5.36 -14.18
CA PHE A 97 -10.72 -4.46 -14.38
C PHE A 97 -10.30 -2.99 -14.53
N GLU A 98 -9.37 -2.50 -13.70
CA GLU A 98 -8.85 -1.13 -13.80
C GLU A 98 -8.17 -0.85 -15.16
N ARG A 99 -7.54 -1.87 -15.78
CA ARG A 99 -6.95 -1.74 -17.12
C ARG A 99 -7.97 -1.75 -18.26
N HIS A 100 -9.17 -2.30 -18.04
CA HIS A 100 -10.22 -2.41 -19.07
C HIS A 100 -11.31 -1.34 -18.92
N GLY A 101 -11.46 -0.71 -17.74
CA GLY A 101 -12.45 0.35 -17.49
C GLY A 101 -11.99 1.77 -17.84
N GLY A 102 -10.82 1.94 -18.46
CA GLY A 102 -10.28 3.24 -18.88
C GLY A 102 -10.57 3.61 -20.34
N THR A 103 -11.50 2.92 -20.99
CA THR A 103 -11.89 3.14 -22.39
C THR A 103 -13.41 3.10 -22.51
N ASP A 104 -14.07 4.13 -22.00
CA ASP A 104 -15.38 4.60 -22.47
C ASP A 104 -15.48 6.10 -22.18
#